data_AF-A0A523X310-F1
#
_entry.id   AF-A0A523X310-F1
#
_cell.length_a   1.000
_cell.length_b   1.000
_cell.length_c   1.000
_cell.angle_alpha   90.00
_cell.angle_beta   90.00
_cell.angle_gamma   90.00
#
_symmetry.space_group_name_H-M   'P 1'
#
loop_
_entity.id
_entity.type
_entity.pdbx_description
1 polymer ?
#
loop_
_entity_poly.entity_id
_entity_poly.type
_entity_poly.pdbx_seq_one_letter_code
_entity_poly.pdbx_strand_id
1 'polypeptide(L)'
;MKIKSERQKEKITIIAILLAGSCFLTYYFHTILQAGTVFTHFFYIPVILASLWWKRKGLAIAIFLSLFLIFSHHFLRAYVVTANDYLRALMFVVIGFVVTTLSERIAKSQEKTVHLNAILRAIRNVNQLITKERDHDRLLTGICDNLIETRGYYNAWIAILDNSGELFTTVEAGLGKDFLPMVERMKRGELIACGQRALKQSDVLVTKDPASTCADCPISAMYSGRGAMTVRLEHGAKIYGLLCASIPANLTAFEEERVLFKDIARDIGFALHSIELEQERKRVEEELKEHHEHLEELVAERTAELSKVNEQLKQNISERKLVEEVLREKEKKLENQAQHLEKVNSALSVLLEHREEEKKKLEENILTNVKKLILPYIERIHKGSLDGDNKKYLGIIKSDLKNLISPFANKLSSKYFDLTPTEIQIADLIKFGKSSKEIASLLNVSSNAISFHRGNIRNKLGLLNKKINLGSYLQSLSR
;
A
#
# COMPACT_ATOMS: atom_id res chain seq x y z
N MET A 1 35.89 -33.66 -55.42
CA MET A 1 35.50 -33.91 -56.82
C MET A 1 35.94 -35.28 -57.35
N LYS A 2 37.19 -35.72 -57.10
CA LYS A 2 37.73 -37.05 -57.50
C LYS A 2 36.84 -38.25 -57.08
N ILE A 3 36.41 -38.32 -55.83
CA ILE A 3 35.62 -39.44 -55.27
C ILE A 3 34.27 -39.63 -56.00
N LYS A 4 33.63 -38.55 -56.45
CA LYS A 4 32.35 -38.61 -57.17
C LYS A 4 32.53 -39.15 -58.60
N SER A 5 33.69 -38.89 -59.21
CA SER A 5 34.05 -39.42 -60.52
C SER A 5 34.41 -40.90 -60.46
N GLU A 6 35.07 -41.37 -59.40
CA GLU A 6 35.45 -42.78 -59.23
C GLU A 6 34.23 -43.68 -59.01
N ARG A 7 33.33 -43.30 -58.09
CA ARG A 7 32.06 -44.03 -57.89
C ARG A 7 31.19 -44.10 -59.13
N GLN A 8 31.26 -43.08 -60.01
CA GLN A 8 30.51 -43.12 -61.26
C GLN A 8 31.10 -44.12 -62.25
N LYS A 9 32.43 -44.23 -62.32
CA LYS A 9 33.11 -45.23 -63.14
C LYS A 9 32.79 -46.64 -62.67
N GLU A 10 32.84 -46.90 -61.36
CA GLU A 10 32.48 -48.20 -60.78
C GLU A 10 31.05 -48.64 -61.16
N LYS A 11 30.08 -47.74 -61.04
CA LYS A 11 28.68 -47.99 -61.42
C LYS A 11 28.54 -48.37 -62.89
N ILE A 12 29.22 -47.66 -63.79
CA ILE A 12 29.20 -47.94 -65.22
C ILE A 12 29.82 -49.32 -65.49
N THR A 13 30.96 -49.62 -64.89
CA THR A 13 31.64 -50.92 -65.05
C THR A 13 30.78 -52.08 -64.58
N ILE A 14 30.13 -51.98 -63.40
CA ILE A 14 29.24 -53.03 -62.88
C ILE A 14 28.08 -53.30 -63.85
N ILE A 15 27.46 -52.24 -64.36
CA ILE A 15 26.33 -52.37 -65.29
C ILE A 15 26.77 -52.93 -66.63
N ALA A 16 27.94 -52.54 -67.14
CA ALA A 16 28.51 -53.12 -68.35
C ALA A 16 28.76 -54.63 -68.22
N ILE A 17 29.30 -55.09 -67.07
CA ILE A 17 29.50 -56.52 -66.79
C ILE A 17 28.16 -57.26 -66.74
N LEU A 18 27.16 -56.71 -66.04
CA LEU A 18 25.83 -57.32 -65.95
C LEU A 18 25.13 -57.40 -67.31
N LEU A 19 25.28 -56.38 -68.16
CA LEU A 19 24.77 -56.38 -69.53
C LEU A 19 25.48 -57.41 -70.41
N ALA A 20 26.81 -57.49 -70.33
CA ALA A 20 27.59 -58.50 -71.05
C ALA A 20 27.18 -59.93 -70.63
N GLY A 21 27.04 -60.17 -69.32
CA GLY A 21 26.54 -61.43 -68.79
C GLY A 21 25.12 -61.74 -69.24
N SER A 22 24.24 -60.74 -69.29
CA SER A 22 22.87 -60.89 -69.81
C SER A 22 22.85 -61.28 -71.29
N CYS A 23 23.70 -60.66 -72.11
CA CYS A 23 23.86 -61.00 -73.52
C CYS A 23 24.41 -62.42 -73.70
N PHE A 24 25.43 -62.80 -72.93
CA PHE A 24 26.02 -64.14 -72.96
C PHE A 24 25.03 -65.23 -72.57
N LEU A 25 24.30 -65.03 -71.47
CA LEU A 25 23.23 -65.95 -71.04
C LEU A 25 22.16 -66.09 -72.12
N THR A 26 21.78 -64.98 -72.76
CA THR A 26 20.82 -65.01 -73.87
C THR A 26 21.31 -65.91 -74.99
N TYR A 27 22.54 -65.71 -75.46
CA TYR A 27 23.15 -66.50 -76.52
C TYR A 27 23.26 -67.99 -76.14
N TYR A 28 23.78 -68.30 -74.94
CA TYR A 28 23.98 -69.66 -74.47
C TYR A 28 22.65 -70.44 -74.39
N PHE A 29 21.61 -69.84 -73.81
CA PHE A 29 20.32 -70.52 -73.67
C PHE A 29 19.55 -70.65 -74.99
N HIS A 30 19.67 -69.67 -75.90
CA HIS A 30 18.98 -69.72 -77.20
C HIS A 30 19.65 -70.67 -78.18
N THR A 31 20.99 -70.62 -78.29
CA THR A 31 21.74 -71.34 -79.32
C THR A 31 22.15 -72.74 -78.88
N ILE A 32 22.59 -72.91 -77.62
CA ILE A 32 23.19 -74.18 -77.14
C ILE A 32 22.14 -75.06 -76.46
N LEU A 33 21.36 -74.50 -75.52
CA LEU A 33 20.39 -75.27 -74.72
C LEU A 33 18.99 -75.36 -75.33
N GLN A 34 18.67 -74.52 -76.32
CA GLN A 34 17.34 -74.36 -76.91
C GLN A 34 16.19 -74.15 -75.90
N ALA A 35 16.49 -73.70 -74.68
CA ALA A 35 15.54 -73.56 -73.58
C ALA A 35 15.18 -72.08 -73.35
N GLY A 36 13.89 -71.79 -73.22
CA GLY A 36 13.38 -70.40 -73.31
C GLY A 36 13.04 -69.69 -71.99
N THR A 37 13.26 -70.27 -70.80
CA THR A 37 12.44 -69.82 -69.64
C THR A 37 13.12 -69.55 -68.30
N VAL A 38 14.36 -69.95 -68.02
CA VAL A 38 14.84 -69.95 -66.61
C VAL A 38 15.60 -68.68 -66.20
N PHE A 39 16.23 -67.94 -67.11
CA PHE A 39 17.21 -66.89 -66.75
C PHE A 39 16.70 -65.44 -66.87
N THR A 40 15.46 -65.20 -67.29
CA THR A 40 14.95 -63.84 -67.56
C THR A 40 14.82 -62.96 -66.31
N HIS A 41 14.78 -63.58 -65.11
CA HIS A 41 14.82 -62.86 -63.84
C HIS A 41 16.17 -62.16 -63.60
N PHE A 42 17.26 -62.67 -64.21
CA PHE A 42 18.59 -62.07 -64.11
C PHE A 42 18.61 -60.64 -64.68
N PHE A 43 17.78 -60.36 -65.69
CA PHE A 43 17.68 -59.06 -66.36
C PHE A 43 17.06 -57.99 -65.46
N TYR A 44 16.29 -58.37 -64.44
CA TYR A 44 15.79 -57.40 -63.47
C TYR A 44 16.92 -56.75 -62.67
N ILE A 45 18.04 -57.45 -62.46
CA ILE A 45 19.18 -56.92 -61.70
C ILE A 45 19.78 -55.66 -62.37
N PRO A 46 20.24 -55.70 -63.64
CA PRO A 46 20.73 -54.49 -64.31
C PRO A 46 19.64 -53.44 -64.50
N VAL A 47 18.38 -53.84 -64.76
CA VAL A 47 17.26 -52.89 -64.91
C VAL A 47 17.00 -52.10 -63.63
N ILE A 48 16.92 -52.78 -62.49
CA ILE A 48 16.67 -52.16 -61.18
C ILE A 48 17.87 -51.29 -60.78
N LEU A 49 19.11 -51.81 -60.88
CA LEU A 49 20.31 -51.06 -60.50
C LEU A 49 20.50 -49.80 -61.37
N ALA A 50 20.28 -49.91 -62.67
CA ALA A 50 20.32 -48.78 -63.59
C ALA A 50 19.28 -47.71 -63.23
N SER A 51 18.04 -48.13 -62.98
CA SER A 51 16.92 -47.26 -62.62
C SER A 51 17.13 -46.58 -61.26
N LEU A 52 17.76 -47.28 -60.31
CA LEU A 52 18.13 -46.70 -59.00
C LEU A 52 19.27 -45.68 -59.11
N TRP A 53 20.32 -45.97 -59.88
CA TRP A 53 21.51 -45.12 -59.95
C TRP A 53 21.37 -43.90 -60.85
N TRP A 54 20.68 -44.05 -61.99
CA TRP A 54 20.58 -42.99 -62.99
C TRP A 54 19.16 -42.47 -63.21
N LYS A 55 18.18 -42.91 -62.39
CA LYS A 55 16.78 -42.46 -62.43
C LYS A 55 16.25 -42.56 -63.87
N ARG A 56 15.75 -41.48 -64.48
CA ARG A 56 15.22 -41.48 -65.87
C ARG A 56 16.17 -42.05 -66.90
N LYS A 57 17.47 -41.81 -66.77
CA LYS A 57 18.46 -42.32 -67.73
C LYS A 57 18.64 -43.85 -67.61
N GLY A 58 18.31 -44.43 -66.46
CA GLY A 58 18.32 -45.87 -66.23
C GLY A 58 17.22 -46.62 -66.99
N LEU A 59 16.10 -45.94 -67.33
CA LEU A 59 15.02 -46.53 -68.12
C LEU A 59 15.50 -46.97 -69.52
N ALA A 60 16.51 -46.29 -70.07
CA ALA A 60 17.11 -46.66 -71.36
C ALA A 60 17.67 -48.10 -71.35
N ILE A 61 18.18 -48.57 -70.20
CA ILE A 61 18.71 -49.93 -70.05
C ILE A 61 17.57 -50.96 -70.04
N ALA A 62 16.43 -50.63 -69.43
CA ALA A 62 15.23 -51.47 -69.47
C ALA A 62 14.67 -51.61 -70.88
N ILE A 63 14.60 -50.50 -71.62
CA ILE A 63 14.16 -50.49 -73.02
C ILE A 63 15.15 -51.26 -73.91
N PHE A 64 16.45 -51.06 -73.73
CA PHE A 64 17.49 -51.77 -74.48
C PHE A 64 17.40 -53.28 -74.28
N LEU A 65 17.34 -53.75 -73.02
CA LEU A 65 17.22 -55.18 -72.72
C LEU A 65 15.91 -55.78 -73.24
N SER A 66 14.81 -55.02 -73.18
CA SER A 66 13.53 -55.40 -73.77
C SER A 66 13.63 -55.61 -75.29
N LEU A 67 14.23 -54.66 -76.02
CA LEU A 67 14.43 -54.76 -77.46
C LEU A 67 15.40 -55.88 -77.84
N PHE A 68 16.49 -56.03 -77.07
CA PHE A 68 17.48 -57.08 -77.29
C PHE A 68 16.88 -58.48 -77.12
N LEU A 69 16.02 -58.68 -76.12
CA LEU A 69 15.32 -59.94 -75.91
C LEU A 69 14.40 -60.28 -77.10
N ILE A 70 13.60 -59.32 -77.57
CA ILE A 70 12.71 -59.51 -78.73
C ILE A 70 13.53 -59.80 -80.00
N PHE A 71 14.59 -59.03 -80.24
CA PHE A 71 15.47 -59.20 -81.39
C PHE A 71 16.16 -60.56 -81.39
N SER A 72 16.70 -60.98 -80.24
CA SER A 72 17.32 -62.29 -80.06
C SER A 72 16.34 -63.42 -80.38
N HIS A 73 15.10 -63.34 -79.90
CA HIS A 73 14.08 -64.34 -80.20
C HIS A 73 13.70 -64.38 -81.69
N HIS A 74 13.62 -63.23 -82.36
CA HIS A 74 13.27 -63.14 -83.77
C HIS A 74 14.38 -63.66 -84.70
N PHE A 75 15.65 -63.40 -84.35
CA PHE A 75 16.78 -63.67 -85.24
C PHE A 75 17.51 -64.99 -84.94
N LEU A 76 17.62 -65.38 -83.66
CA LEU A 76 18.39 -66.56 -83.24
C LEU A 76 17.52 -67.82 -83.08
N ARG A 77 16.19 -67.70 -83.02
CA ARG A 77 15.27 -68.84 -82.87
C ARG A 77 14.42 -69.01 -84.13
N ALA A 78 14.52 -70.17 -84.78
CA ALA A 78 13.77 -70.50 -86.00
C ALA A 78 12.29 -70.93 -85.77
N TYR A 79 11.71 -70.67 -84.59
CA TYR A 79 10.31 -70.99 -84.28
C TYR A 79 9.62 -69.87 -83.47
N VAL A 80 8.30 -69.77 -83.69
CA VAL A 80 7.34 -68.72 -83.30
C VAL A 80 7.62 -68.09 -81.92
N VAL A 81 7.67 -66.75 -81.89
CA VAL A 81 7.75 -65.93 -80.68
C VAL A 81 6.53 -66.25 -79.79
N THR A 82 6.76 -66.57 -78.51
CA THR A 82 5.66 -66.88 -77.60
C THR A 82 5.10 -65.61 -76.96
N ALA A 83 3.80 -65.59 -76.62
CA ALA A 83 3.19 -64.49 -75.88
C ALA A 83 3.93 -64.16 -74.56
N ASN A 84 4.61 -65.15 -73.97
CA ASN A 84 5.40 -65.01 -72.75
C ASN A 84 6.62 -64.09 -72.93
N ASP A 85 7.22 -64.05 -74.12
CA ASP A 85 8.43 -63.26 -74.38
C ASP A 85 8.11 -61.77 -74.48
N TYR A 86 6.99 -61.43 -75.13
CA TYR A 86 6.44 -60.07 -75.14
C TYR A 86 6.03 -59.60 -73.74
N LEU A 87 5.43 -60.49 -72.93
CA LEU A 87 5.08 -60.19 -71.54
C LEU A 87 6.32 -59.86 -70.69
N ARG A 88 7.44 -60.56 -70.87
CA ARG A 88 8.69 -60.29 -70.15
C ARG A 88 9.35 -58.99 -70.57
N ALA A 89 9.40 -58.72 -71.87
CA ALA A 89 9.87 -57.45 -72.42
C ALA A 89 9.06 -56.27 -71.84
N LEU A 90 7.73 -56.41 -71.82
CA LEU A 90 6.83 -55.45 -71.16
C LEU A 90 7.14 -55.31 -69.66
N MET A 91 7.33 -56.42 -68.94
CA MET A 91 7.67 -56.40 -67.51
C MET A 91 8.97 -55.65 -67.22
N PHE A 92 10.02 -55.75 -68.08
CA PHE A 92 11.25 -54.97 -67.90
C PHE A 92 11.00 -53.47 -67.94
N VAL A 93 10.21 -53.01 -68.93
CA VAL A 93 9.87 -51.59 -69.07
C VAL A 93 9.01 -51.13 -67.89
N VAL A 94 8.01 -51.92 -67.47
CA VAL A 94 7.15 -51.62 -66.32
C VAL A 94 7.96 -51.53 -65.03
N ILE A 95 8.83 -52.50 -64.75
CA ILE A 95 9.67 -52.49 -63.55
C ILE A 95 10.66 -51.32 -63.59
N GLY A 96 11.30 -51.07 -64.73
CA GLY A 96 12.17 -49.91 -64.90
C GLY A 96 11.45 -48.59 -64.64
N PHE A 97 10.22 -48.44 -65.15
CA PHE A 97 9.39 -47.26 -64.94
C PHE A 97 8.97 -47.08 -63.47
N VAL A 98 8.48 -48.14 -62.83
CA VAL A 98 8.07 -48.14 -61.41
C VAL A 98 9.26 -47.80 -60.51
N VAL A 99 10.41 -48.47 -60.69
CA VAL A 99 11.62 -48.25 -59.90
C VAL A 99 12.18 -46.85 -60.11
N THR A 100 12.15 -46.33 -61.35
CA THR A 100 12.56 -44.96 -61.64
C THR A 100 11.67 -43.95 -60.92
N THR A 101 10.35 -44.12 -61.03
CA THR A 101 9.37 -43.22 -60.37
C THR A 101 9.52 -43.27 -58.86
N LEU A 102 9.72 -44.46 -58.29
CA LEU A 102 9.93 -44.64 -56.87
C LEU A 102 11.26 -44.01 -56.41
N SER A 103 12.35 -44.22 -57.15
CA SER A 103 13.67 -43.63 -56.85
C SER A 103 13.63 -42.09 -56.90
N GLU A 104 12.91 -41.51 -57.86
CA GLU A 104 12.67 -40.05 -57.92
C GLU A 104 11.90 -39.55 -56.70
N ARG A 105 10.80 -40.22 -56.33
CA ARG A 105 10.00 -39.87 -55.15
C ARG A 105 10.81 -39.97 -53.86
N ILE A 106 11.59 -41.05 -53.68
CA ILE A 106 12.44 -41.24 -52.50
C ILE A 106 13.49 -40.13 -52.42
N ALA A 107 14.17 -39.82 -53.53
CA ALA A 107 15.19 -38.76 -53.53
C ALA A 107 14.59 -37.39 -53.16
N LYS A 108 13.41 -37.06 -53.71
CA LYS A 108 12.70 -35.81 -53.40
C LYS A 108 12.23 -35.78 -51.93
N SER A 109 11.78 -36.91 -51.40
CA SER A 109 11.39 -37.02 -49.99
C SER A 109 12.58 -36.85 -49.05
N GLN A 110 13.73 -37.46 -49.37
CA GLN A 110 14.95 -37.34 -48.57
C GLN A 110 15.47 -35.92 -48.52
N GLU A 111 15.46 -35.20 -49.65
CA GLU A 111 15.85 -33.80 -49.72
C GLU A 111 14.98 -32.93 -48.81
N LYS A 112 13.65 -33.14 -48.84
CA LYS A 112 12.72 -32.44 -47.95
C LYS A 112 12.98 -32.75 -46.47
N THR A 113 13.25 -34.02 -46.12
CA THR A 113 13.56 -34.40 -44.74
C THR A 113 14.86 -33.79 -44.24
N VAL A 114 15.91 -33.75 -45.06
CA VAL A 114 17.19 -33.11 -44.70
C VAL A 114 16.99 -31.62 -44.46
N HIS A 115 16.25 -30.94 -45.35
CA HIS A 115 15.92 -29.53 -45.21
C HIS A 115 15.12 -29.26 -43.93
N LEU A 116 14.05 -30.02 -43.67
CA LEU A 116 13.23 -29.86 -42.46
C LEU A 116 14.03 -30.14 -41.17
N ASN A 117 14.93 -31.13 -41.17
CA ASN A 117 15.80 -31.42 -40.02
C ASN A 117 16.86 -30.33 -39.78
N ALA A 118 17.28 -29.60 -40.82
CA ALA A 118 18.10 -28.41 -40.64
C ALA A 118 17.26 -27.27 -40.04
N ILE A 119 16.01 -27.14 -40.49
CA ILE A 119 15.09 -26.13 -39.96
C ILE A 119 14.84 -26.31 -38.47
N LEU A 120 14.46 -27.53 -38.06
CA LEU A 120 14.19 -27.88 -36.67
C LEU A 120 15.41 -27.73 -35.76
N ARG A 121 16.63 -27.98 -36.26
CA ARG A 121 17.86 -27.82 -35.48
C ARG A 121 18.13 -26.35 -35.13
N ALA A 122 17.92 -25.43 -36.07
CA ALA A 122 18.10 -24.00 -35.80
C ALA A 122 17.10 -23.47 -34.77
N ILE A 123 15.81 -23.81 -34.92
CA ILE A 123 14.77 -23.44 -33.93
C ILE A 123 15.15 -23.98 -32.55
N ARG A 124 15.57 -25.26 -32.48
CA ARG A 124 15.97 -25.87 -31.22
C ARG A 124 17.17 -25.17 -30.58
N ASN A 125 18.17 -24.77 -31.36
CA ASN A 125 19.35 -24.08 -30.84
C ASN A 125 19.00 -22.69 -30.29
N VAL A 126 18.18 -21.93 -31.02
CA VAL A 126 17.68 -20.63 -30.55
C VAL A 126 16.87 -20.79 -29.27
N ASN A 127 15.96 -21.78 -29.21
CA ASN A 127 15.16 -22.04 -28.01
C ASN A 127 16.00 -22.52 -26.81
N GLN A 128 17.05 -23.29 -27.05
CA GLN A 128 18.00 -23.65 -26.00
C GLN A 128 18.81 -22.45 -25.49
N LEU A 129 19.13 -21.49 -26.35
CA LEU A 129 19.83 -20.27 -25.94
C LEU A 129 18.90 -19.38 -25.12
N ILE A 130 17.66 -19.16 -25.58
CA ILE A 130 16.61 -18.41 -24.87
C ILE A 130 16.37 -18.93 -23.45
N THR A 131 16.39 -20.26 -23.28
CA THR A 131 16.12 -20.87 -21.97
C THR A 131 17.30 -20.82 -21.00
N LYS A 132 18.53 -20.65 -21.50
CA LYS A 132 19.75 -20.70 -20.68
C LYS A 132 20.31 -19.32 -20.38
N GLU A 133 20.25 -18.43 -21.36
CA GLU A 133 20.85 -17.11 -21.27
C GLU A 133 19.82 -16.11 -20.74
N ARG A 134 20.22 -15.36 -19.70
CA ARG A 134 19.37 -14.34 -19.08
C ARG A 134 19.88 -12.93 -19.34
N ASP A 135 21.10 -12.81 -19.86
CA ASP A 135 21.67 -11.55 -20.28
C ASP A 135 21.16 -11.17 -21.68
N HIS A 136 20.64 -9.95 -21.79
CA HIS A 136 20.01 -9.46 -23.00
C HIS A 136 20.97 -9.43 -24.19
N ASP A 137 22.16 -8.85 -24.02
CA ASP A 137 23.12 -8.66 -25.11
C ASP A 137 23.75 -10.00 -25.54
N ARG A 138 24.05 -10.89 -24.58
CA ARG A 138 24.56 -12.23 -24.88
C ARG A 138 23.55 -13.08 -25.63
N LEU A 139 22.27 -13.04 -25.23
CA LEU A 139 21.20 -13.77 -25.90
C LEU A 139 21.10 -13.32 -27.36
N LEU A 140 20.99 -12.01 -27.59
CA LEU A 140 20.87 -11.45 -28.94
C LEU A 140 22.08 -11.76 -29.83
N THR A 141 23.29 -11.68 -29.27
CA THR A 141 24.54 -12.00 -29.99
C THR A 141 24.55 -13.46 -30.41
N GLY A 142 24.28 -14.37 -29.47
CA GLY A 142 24.24 -15.79 -29.78
C GLY A 142 23.15 -16.17 -30.78
N ILE A 143 22.03 -15.44 -30.83
CA ILE A 143 21.00 -15.63 -31.87
C ILE A 143 21.55 -15.23 -33.25
N CYS A 144 22.12 -14.03 -33.38
CA CYS A 144 22.69 -13.55 -34.65
C CYS A 144 23.78 -14.50 -35.17
N ASP A 145 24.67 -14.96 -34.30
CA ASP A 145 25.72 -15.93 -34.64
C ASP A 145 25.10 -17.27 -35.09
N ASN A 146 24.10 -17.78 -34.36
CA ASN A 146 23.45 -19.05 -34.71
C ASN A 146 22.77 -19.02 -36.08
N LEU A 147 22.16 -17.88 -36.43
CA LEU A 147 21.53 -17.67 -37.73
C LEU A 147 22.56 -17.77 -38.87
N ILE A 148 23.79 -17.30 -38.67
CA ILE A 148 24.85 -17.40 -39.67
C ILE A 148 25.43 -18.81 -39.72
N GLU A 149 25.84 -19.34 -38.56
CA GLU A 149 26.55 -20.62 -38.48
C GLU A 149 25.69 -21.82 -38.91
N THR A 150 24.43 -21.85 -38.48
CA THR A 150 23.57 -23.04 -38.69
C THR A 150 22.76 -22.99 -39.97
N ARG A 151 22.44 -21.80 -40.47
CA ARG A 151 21.59 -21.61 -41.67
C ARG A 151 22.31 -21.13 -42.90
N GLY A 152 23.58 -20.75 -42.79
CA GLY A 152 24.30 -20.17 -43.92
C GLY A 152 23.70 -18.84 -44.36
N TYR A 153 23.07 -18.10 -43.43
CA TYR A 153 22.75 -16.70 -43.66
C TYR A 153 24.05 -15.93 -43.78
N TYR A 154 24.08 -14.91 -44.63
CA TYR A 154 25.32 -14.16 -44.85
C TYR A 154 25.61 -13.18 -43.71
N ASN A 155 24.56 -12.59 -43.15
CA ASN A 155 24.62 -11.74 -41.97
C ASN A 155 23.25 -11.66 -41.32
N ALA A 156 23.23 -11.27 -40.05
CA ALA A 156 22.02 -11.00 -39.28
C ALA A 156 22.26 -9.83 -38.33
N TRP A 157 21.23 -9.04 -38.07
CA TRP A 157 21.28 -7.99 -37.06
C TRP A 157 19.93 -7.81 -36.39
N ILE A 158 19.98 -7.43 -35.12
CA ILE A 158 18.82 -7.12 -34.28
C ILE A 158 18.97 -5.68 -33.79
N ALA A 159 17.89 -4.92 -33.86
CA ALA A 159 17.78 -3.61 -33.26
C ALA A 159 16.64 -3.66 -32.24
N ILE A 160 16.96 -3.36 -30.97
CA ILE A 160 15.98 -3.28 -29.89
C ILE A 160 15.57 -1.83 -29.71
N LEU A 161 14.27 -1.64 -29.57
CA LEU A 161 13.65 -0.34 -29.36
C LEU A 161 13.17 -0.25 -27.91
N ASP A 162 13.21 0.96 -27.36
CA ASP A 162 12.59 1.24 -26.07
C ASP A 162 11.06 1.45 -26.22
N ASN A 163 10.38 1.78 -25.12
CA ASN A 163 8.94 2.04 -25.13
C ASN A 163 8.53 3.29 -25.94
N SER A 164 9.47 4.19 -26.24
CA SER A 164 9.23 5.39 -27.08
C SER A 164 9.43 5.11 -28.58
N GLY A 165 10.01 3.96 -28.92
CA GLY A 165 10.36 3.57 -30.28
C GLY A 165 11.76 4.06 -30.70
N GLU A 166 12.54 4.58 -29.75
CA GLU A 166 13.94 4.96 -29.95
C GLU A 166 14.86 3.75 -29.83
N LEU A 167 16.03 3.82 -30.46
CA LEU A 167 16.99 2.72 -30.45
C LEU A 167 17.63 2.56 -29.07
N PHE A 168 17.40 1.42 -28.42
CA PHE A 168 18.02 1.05 -27.15
C PHE A 168 19.37 0.35 -27.34
N THR A 169 19.41 -0.72 -28.13
CA THR A 169 20.65 -1.46 -28.44
C THR A 169 20.60 -2.11 -29.82
N THR A 170 21.76 -2.45 -30.36
CA THR A 170 21.89 -3.20 -31.61
C THR A 170 22.92 -4.29 -31.50
N VAL A 171 22.65 -5.42 -32.14
CA VAL A 171 23.56 -6.54 -32.25
C VAL A 171 23.65 -6.97 -33.70
N GLU A 172 24.84 -7.34 -34.17
CA GLU A 172 25.06 -7.82 -35.53
C GLU A 172 26.00 -9.02 -35.54
N ALA A 173 25.87 -9.83 -36.58
CA ALA A 173 26.86 -10.79 -36.98
C ALA A 173 27.05 -10.73 -38.50
N GLY A 174 28.30 -10.84 -38.96
CA GLY A 174 28.66 -10.90 -40.38
C GLY A 174 28.70 -9.58 -41.14
N LEU A 175 28.40 -8.43 -40.52
CA LEU A 175 28.52 -7.10 -41.13
C LEU A 175 29.74 -6.33 -40.61
N GLY A 176 30.13 -6.51 -39.34
CA GLY A 176 31.27 -5.81 -38.75
C GLY A 176 31.12 -4.29 -38.80
N LYS A 177 32.23 -3.60 -39.11
CA LYS A 177 32.28 -2.12 -39.13
C LYS A 177 31.34 -1.49 -40.16
N ASP A 178 30.96 -2.23 -41.20
CA ASP A 178 30.04 -1.74 -42.23
C ASP A 178 28.61 -1.55 -41.70
N PHE A 179 28.28 -2.10 -40.52
CA PHE A 179 26.99 -1.87 -39.87
C PHE A 179 26.89 -0.52 -39.14
N LEU A 180 28.02 0.08 -38.74
CA LEU A 180 28.04 1.32 -37.93
C LEU A 180 27.22 2.48 -38.54
N PRO A 181 27.28 2.76 -39.86
CA PRO A 181 26.46 3.81 -40.46
C PRO A 181 24.94 3.56 -40.31
N MET A 182 24.51 2.29 -40.24
CA MET A 182 23.12 1.95 -39.96
C MET A 182 22.76 2.27 -38.52
N VAL A 183 23.62 1.90 -37.57
CA VAL A 183 23.42 2.16 -36.13
C VAL A 183 23.28 3.66 -35.88
N GLU A 184 24.17 4.48 -36.43
CA GLU A 184 24.14 5.94 -36.26
C GLU A 184 22.88 6.59 -36.85
N ARG A 185 22.31 6.02 -37.92
CA ARG A 185 21.02 6.48 -38.44
C ARG A 185 19.85 6.11 -37.54
N MET A 186 19.84 4.89 -37.03
CA MET A 186 18.80 4.44 -36.11
C MET A 186 18.82 5.23 -34.80
N LYS A 187 20.00 5.60 -34.28
CA LYS A 187 20.13 6.52 -33.12
C LYS A 187 19.51 7.90 -33.36
N ARG A 188 19.44 8.37 -34.61
CA ARG A 188 18.76 9.61 -34.99
C ARG A 188 17.26 9.43 -35.26
N GLY A 189 16.70 8.25 -35.04
CA GLY A 189 15.30 7.91 -35.35
C GLY A 189 15.02 7.73 -36.85
N GLU A 190 16.06 7.72 -37.70
CA GLU A 190 15.93 7.57 -39.14
C GLU A 190 15.89 6.08 -39.55
N LEU A 191 14.78 5.39 -39.26
CA LEU A 191 14.58 4.02 -39.72
C LEU A 191 14.45 3.96 -41.25
N ILE A 192 15.18 3.03 -41.87
CA ILE A 192 15.09 2.77 -43.32
C ILE A 192 13.78 2.07 -43.70
N ALA A 193 13.42 2.12 -44.98
CA ALA A 193 12.13 1.64 -45.50
C ALA A 193 11.78 0.19 -45.09
N CYS A 194 12.76 -0.73 -45.05
CA CYS A 194 12.48 -2.10 -44.62
C CYS A 194 12.10 -2.18 -43.13
N GLY A 195 12.79 -1.44 -42.25
CA GLY A 195 12.48 -1.36 -40.83
C GLY A 195 11.14 -0.70 -40.57
N GLN A 196 10.85 0.44 -41.20
CA GLN A 196 9.57 1.13 -41.07
C GLN A 196 8.39 0.27 -41.49
N ARG A 197 8.53 -0.45 -42.61
CA ARG A 197 7.48 -1.35 -43.11
C ARG A 197 7.32 -2.57 -42.21
N ALA A 198 8.42 -3.17 -41.75
CA ALA A 198 8.38 -4.30 -40.83
C ALA A 198 7.75 -3.94 -39.48
N LEU A 199 7.95 -2.73 -38.94
CA LEU A 199 7.26 -2.31 -37.71
C LEU A 199 5.75 -2.18 -37.88
N LYS A 200 5.26 -1.83 -39.08
CA LYS A 200 3.83 -1.64 -39.36
C LYS A 200 3.05 -2.96 -39.55
N GLN A 201 3.72 -4.10 -39.74
CA GLN A 201 3.07 -5.39 -40.00
C GLN A 201 3.69 -6.52 -39.17
N SER A 202 2.91 -7.51 -38.74
CA SER A 202 3.42 -8.69 -38.02
C SER A 202 4.14 -9.71 -38.91
N ASP A 203 4.09 -9.55 -40.23
CA ASP A 203 4.59 -10.56 -41.17
C ASP A 203 5.98 -10.25 -41.72
N VAL A 204 6.70 -11.30 -42.11
CA VAL A 204 8.09 -11.18 -42.59
C VAL A 204 8.12 -10.40 -43.90
N LEU A 205 8.82 -9.27 -43.90
CA LEU A 205 9.09 -8.50 -45.09
C LEU A 205 10.26 -9.11 -45.86
N VAL A 206 10.01 -9.59 -47.07
CA VAL A 206 11.06 -10.13 -47.95
C VAL A 206 11.43 -9.13 -49.02
N THR A 207 12.71 -8.76 -49.06
CA THR A 207 13.30 -7.92 -50.12
C THR A 207 14.21 -8.80 -50.97
N LYS A 208 13.78 -9.09 -52.21
CA LYS A 208 14.48 -10.04 -53.09
C LYS A 208 15.86 -9.58 -53.53
N ASP A 209 16.01 -8.27 -53.77
CA ASP A 209 17.27 -7.65 -54.17
C ASP A 209 17.42 -6.28 -53.49
N PRO A 210 17.99 -6.24 -52.27
CA PRO A 210 18.19 -5.01 -51.53
C PRO A 210 19.14 -4.03 -52.22
N ALA A 211 20.06 -4.51 -53.08
CA ALA A 211 21.01 -3.64 -53.76
C ALA A 211 20.31 -2.69 -54.76
N SER A 212 19.25 -3.16 -55.42
CA SER A 212 18.44 -2.34 -56.34
C SER A 212 17.20 -1.72 -55.68
N THR A 213 16.65 -2.35 -54.64
CA THR A 213 15.39 -1.91 -54.02
C THR A 213 15.61 -0.86 -52.93
N CYS A 214 16.75 -0.88 -52.24
CA CYS A 214 17.00 -0.04 -51.08
C CYS A 214 17.98 1.10 -51.41
N ALA A 215 17.50 2.14 -52.09
CA ALA A 215 18.33 3.28 -52.53
C ALA A 215 19.10 3.95 -51.37
N ASP A 216 18.44 4.13 -50.22
CA ASP A 216 19.01 4.82 -49.06
C ASP A 216 19.51 3.86 -47.97
N CYS A 217 19.82 2.60 -48.27
CA CYS A 217 20.29 1.66 -47.25
C CYS A 217 21.84 1.65 -47.18
N PRO A 218 22.47 2.03 -46.06
CA PRO A 218 23.93 2.08 -45.94
C PRO A 218 24.64 0.74 -46.17
N ILE A 219 23.93 -0.37 -45.95
CA ILE A 219 24.47 -1.72 -46.13
C ILE A 219 24.01 -2.39 -47.43
N SER A 220 23.27 -1.70 -48.31
CA SER A 220 22.73 -2.27 -49.57
C SER A 220 23.80 -2.89 -50.46
N ALA A 221 24.99 -2.29 -50.52
CA ALA A 221 26.13 -2.80 -51.29
C ALA A 221 26.58 -4.21 -50.86
N MET A 222 26.37 -4.58 -49.59
CA MET A 222 26.71 -5.89 -49.04
C MET A 222 25.71 -7.00 -49.42
N TYR A 223 24.63 -6.64 -50.11
CA TYR A 223 23.56 -7.53 -50.52
C TYR A 223 23.59 -7.90 -52.01
N SER A 224 24.68 -7.63 -52.73
CA SER A 224 24.80 -8.00 -54.14
C SER A 224 24.57 -9.51 -54.35
N GLY A 225 23.53 -9.87 -55.11
CA GLY A 225 23.11 -11.27 -55.34
C GLY A 225 22.44 -11.95 -54.15
N ARG A 226 22.03 -11.19 -53.13
CA ARG A 226 21.41 -11.67 -51.88
C ARG A 226 20.02 -11.07 -51.70
N GLY A 227 19.18 -11.75 -50.93
CA GLY A 227 17.93 -11.22 -50.41
C GLY A 227 18.05 -10.76 -48.96
N ALA A 228 17.04 -10.05 -48.48
CA ALA A 228 16.88 -9.71 -47.06
C ALA A 228 15.51 -10.15 -46.55
N MET A 229 15.46 -10.64 -45.32
CA MET A 229 14.22 -10.81 -44.55
C MET A 229 14.27 -9.89 -43.34
N THR A 230 13.19 -9.13 -43.13
CA THR A 230 13.06 -8.23 -41.98
C THR A 230 11.73 -8.47 -41.30
N VAL A 231 11.74 -8.59 -39.97
CA VAL A 231 10.55 -8.87 -39.17
C VAL A 231 10.62 -8.10 -37.86
N ARG A 232 9.47 -7.69 -37.32
CA ARG A 232 9.42 -7.08 -35.99
C ARG A 232 9.45 -8.15 -34.91
N LEU A 233 10.13 -7.85 -33.81
CA LEU A 233 10.13 -8.64 -32.60
C LEU A 233 8.97 -8.18 -31.73
N GLU A 234 8.00 -9.04 -31.47
CA GLU A 234 6.81 -8.69 -30.69
C GLU A 234 6.39 -9.81 -29.74
N HIS A 235 5.80 -9.41 -28.61
CA HIS A 235 5.10 -10.32 -27.72
C HIS A 235 3.84 -9.64 -27.18
N GLY A 236 2.68 -10.27 -27.38
CA GLY A 236 1.39 -9.64 -27.08
C GLY A 236 1.20 -8.38 -27.93
N ALA A 237 0.95 -7.24 -27.27
CA ALA A 237 0.80 -5.94 -27.93
C ALA A 237 2.10 -5.12 -28.00
N LYS A 238 3.19 -5.59 -27.38
CA LYS A 238 4.45 -4.85 -27.28
C LYS A 238 5.40 -5.22 -28.40
N ILE A 239 5.97 -4.20 -29.03
CA ILE A 239 7.02 -4.34 -30.04
C ILE A 239 8.35 -4.07 -29.34
N TYR A 240 9.25 -5.04 -29.40
CA TYR A 240 10.59 -4.98 -28.80
C TYR A 240 11.65 -4.50 -29.79
N GLY A 241 11.40 -4.63 -31.10
CA GLY A 241 12.37 -4.19 -32.09
C GLY A 241 12.24 -4.88 -33.44
N LEU A 242 13.38 -5.06 -34.11
CA LEU A 242 13.50 -5.58 -35.46
C LEU A 242 14.62 -6.62 -35.55
N LEU A 243 14.37 -7.69 -36.30
CA LEU A 243 15.36 -8.65 -36.73
C LEU A 243 15.46 -8.59 -38.26
N CYS A 244 16.68 -8.54 -38.78
CA CYS A 244 16.95 -8.58 -40.21
C CYS A 244 18.06 -9.58 -40.51
N ALA A 245 17.92 -10.34 -41.58
CA ALA A 245 18.95 -11.28 -42.04
C ALA A 245 19.10 -11.27 -43.55
N SER A 246 20.35 -11.38 -44.00
CA SER A 246 20.72 -11.57 -45.40
C SER A 246 20.74 -13.06 -45.76
N ILE A 247 20.00 -13.42 -46.79
CA ILE A 247 19.85 -14.81 -47.25
C ILE A 247 20.19 -14.95 -48.73
N PRO A 248 20.59 -16.14 -49.21
CA PRO A 248 20.67 -16.43 -50.63
C PRO A 248 19.38 -16.08 -51.38
N ALA A 249 19.49 -15.41 -52.54
CA ALA A 249 18.33 -14.91 -53.27
C ALA A 249 17.34 -16.03 -53.68
N ASN A 250 17.83 -17.23 -53.96
CA ASN A 250 16.99 -18.40 -54.24
C ASN A 250 16.14 -18.83 -53.04
N LEU A 251 16.60 -18.55 -51.80
CA LEU A 251 15.85 -18.91 -50.61
C LEU A 251 14.66 -17.98 -50.32
N THR A 252 14.68 -16.76 -50.85
CA THR A 252 13.60 -15.76 -50.64
C THR A 252 12.22 -16.20 -51.16
N ALA A 253 12.19 -17.20 -52.04
CA ALA A 253 10.98 -17.74 -52.65
C ALA A 253 10.35 -18.89 -51.85
N PHE A 254 11.05 -19.49 -50.89
CA PHE A 254 10.52 -20.57 -50.07
C PHE A 254 9.70 -20.01 -48.90
N GLU A 255 8.47 -20.48 -48.78
CA GLU A 255 7.56 -20.07 -47.71
C GLU A 255 8.02 -20.64 -46.36
N GLU A 256 8.65 -21.82 -46.38
CA GLU A 256 9.17 -22.50 -45.20
C GLU A 256 10.24 -21.66 -44.47
N GLU A 257 11.10 -20.93 -45.20
CA GLU A 257 12.10 -20.05 -44.60
C GLU A 257 11.46 -18.80 -43.96
N ARG A 258 10.38 -18.29 -44.55
CA ARG A 258 9.64 -17.15 -43.99
C ARG A 258 8.92 -17.54 -42.70
N VAL A 259 8.22 -18.68 -42.71
CA VAL A 259 7.52 -19.21 -41.53
C VAL A 259 8.49 -19.41 -40.37
N LEU A 260 9.61 -20.08 -40.65
CA LEU A 260 10.68 -20.22 -39.67
C LEU A 260 11.14 -18.87 -39.13
N PHE A 261 11.49 -17.92 -40.00
CA PHE A 261 12.09 -16.66 -39.57
C PHE A 261 11.14 -15.87 -38.67
N LYS A 262 9.83 -15.99 -38.97
CA LYS A 262 8.75 -15.48 -38.13
C LYS A 262 8.68 -16.19 -36.78
N ASP A 263 8.83 -17.51 -36.74
CA ASP A 263 8.81 -18.26 -35.49
C ASP A 263 10.02 -17.93 -34.62
N ILE A 264 11.21 -17.80 -35.21
CA ILE A 264 12.41 -17.31 -34.51
C ILE A 264 12.15 -15.91 -33.91
N ALA A 265 11.60 -14.99 -34.69
CA ALA A 265 11.28 -13.64 -34.20
C ALA A 265 10.26 -13.66 -33.04
N ARG A 266 9.29 -14.57 -33.08
CA ARG A 266 8.31 -14.76 -31.99
C ARG A 266 8.97 -15.33 -30.73
N ASP A 267 9.84 -16.32 -30.89
CA ASP A 267 10.57 -16.94 -29.78
C ASP A 267 11.51 -15.90 -29.11
N ILE A 268 12.17 -15.05 -29.90
CA ILE A 268 12.97 -13.93 -29.38
C ILE A 268 12.09 -12.92 -28.66
N GLY A 269 10.95 -12.51 -29.25
CA GLY A 269 10.01 -11.58 -28.61
C GLY A 269 9.54 -12.10 -27.25
N PHE A 270 9.22 -13.39 -27.15
CA PHE A 270 8.87 -14.03 -25.87
C PHE A 270 10.03 -14.03 -24.86
N ALA A 271 11.25 -14.30 -25.32
CA ALA A 271 12.45 -14.29 -24.48
C ALA A 271 12.70 -12.91 -23.88
N LEU A 272 12.64 -11.86 -24.70
CA LEU A 272 12.81 -10.47 -24.29
C LEU A 272 11.75 -10.05 -23.28
N HIS A 273 10.49 -10.44 -23.50
CA HIS A 273 9.42 -10.20 -22.55
C HIS A 273 9.68 -10.87 -21.20
N SER A 274 10.14 -12.13 -21.21
CA SER A 274 10.42 -12.89 -20.00
C SER A 274 11.59 -12.30 -19.21
N ILE A 275 12.64 -11.82 -19.89
CA ILE A 275 13.79 -11.16 -19.26
C ILE A 275 13.37 -9.83 -18.64
N GLU A 276 12.61 -9.01 -19.36
CA GLU A 276 12.08 -7.73 -18.87
C GLU A 276 11.20 -7.94 -17.62
N LEU A 277 10.29 -8.91 -17.67
CA LEU A 277 9.40 -9.22 -16.55
C LEU A 277 10.17 -9.70 -15.31
N GLU A 278 11.20 -10.52 -15.48
CA GLU A 278 12.05 -10.98 -14.38
C GLU A 278 12.87 -9.83 -13.78
N GLN A 279 13.37 -8.90 -14.60
CA GLN A 279 14.08 -7.71 -14.13
C GLN A 279 13.17 -6.78 -13.32
N GLU A 280 11.95 -6.54 -13.81
CA GLU A 280 10.97 -5.71 -13.09
C GLU A 280 10.54 -6.37 -11.78
N ARG A 281 10.30 -7.69 -11.78
CA ARG A 281 9.98 -8.43 -10.55
C ARG A 281 11.07 -8.27 -9.49
N LYS A 282 12.34 -8.43 -9.87
CA LYS A 282 13.48 -8.27 -8.95
C LYS A 282 13.57 -6.86 -8.38
N ARG A 283 13.36 -5.82 -9.21
CA ARG A 283 13.37 -4.43 -8.75
C ARG A 283 12.28 -4.18 -7.72
N VAL A 284 11.05 -4.65 -7.98
CA VAL A 284 9.93 -4.52 -7.04
C VAL A 284 10.17 -5.32 -5.76
N GLU A 285 10.77 -6.51 -5.85
CA GLU A 285 11.14 -7.32 -4.68
C GLU A 285 12.20 -6.61 -3.81
N GLU A 286 13.20 -5.98 -4.42
CA GLU A 286 14.24 -5.21 -3.72
C GLU A 286 13.66 -3.96 -3.05
N GLU A 287 12.86 -3.17 -3.75
CA GLU A 287 12.19 -1.98 -3.20
C GLU A 287 11.24 -2.34 -2.05
N LEU A 288 10.47 -3.43 -2.19
CA LEU A 288 9.61 -3.93 -1.13
C LEU A 288 10.42 -4.36 0.10
N LYS A 289 11.58 -4.98 -0.09
CA LYS A 289 12.47 -5.39 0.99
C LYS A 289 13.02 -4.18 1.74
N GLU A 290 13.52 -3.17 1.03
CA GLU A 290 14.01 -1.93 1.63
C GLU A 290 12.92 -1.20 2.44
N HIS A 291 11.71 -1.10 1.89
CA HIS A 291 10.57 -0.55 2.61
C HIS A 291 10.19 -1.37 3.84
N HIS A 292 10.23 -2.69 3.76
CA HIS A 292 9.92 -3.57 4.89
C HIS A 292 10.94 -3.38 6.02
N GLU A 293 12.25 -3.39 5.72
CA GLU A 293 13.32 -3.16 6.69
C GLU A 293 13.18 -1.78 7.38
N HIS A 294 12.90 -0.74 6.60
CA HIS A 294 12.68 0.61 7.14
C HIS A 294 11.44 0.68 8.07
N LEU A 295 10.35 0.01 7.70
CA LEU A 295 9.14 -0.04 8.52
C LEU A 295 9.37 -0.81 9.82
N GLU A 296 10.13 -1.91 9.79
CA GLU A 296 10.48 -2.66 10.99
C GLU A 296 11.29 -1.80 11.98
N GLU A 297 12.26 -1.03 11.47
CA GLU A 297 13.05 -0.09 12.28
C GLU A 297 12.15 0.98 12.94
N LEU A 298 11.27 1.61 12.15
CA LEU A 298 10.35 2.64 12.65
C LEU A 298 9.37 2.07 13.68
N VAL A 299 8.85 0.86 13.45
CA VAL A 299 7.98 0.16 14.41
C VAL A 299 8.72 -0.14 15.71
N ALA A 300 9.97 -0.61 15.64
CA ALA A 300 10.78 -0.88 16.82
C ALA A 300 11.04 0.41 17.63
N GLU A 301 11.40 1.50 16.96
CA GLU A 301 11.63 2.81 17.59
C GLU A 301 10.35 3.32 18.27
N ARG A 302 9.23 3.35 17.56
CA ARG A 302 7.95 3.82 18.10
C ARG A 302 7.41 2.93 19.22
N THR A 303 7.62 1.63 19.14
CA THR A 303 7.23 0.71 20.21
C THR A 303 8.06 0.95 21.46
N ALA A 304 9.37 1.22 21.33
CA ALA A 304 10.22 1.57 22.45
C ALA A 304 9.81 2.91 23.10
N GLU A 305 9.51 3.92 22.29
CA GLU A 305 9.02 5.23 22.76
C GLU A 305 7.68 5.10 23.48
N LEU A 306 6.71 4.38 22.89
CA LEU A 306 5.40 4.13 23.50
C LEU A 306 5.53 3.35 24.80
N SER A 307 6.41 2.35 24.87
CA SER A 307 6.67 1.60 26.10
C SER A 307 7.17 2.50 27.22
N LYS A 308 8.11 3.41 26.91
CA LYS A 308 8.63 4.41 27.87
C LYS A 308 7.55 5.37 28.36
N VAL A 309 6.73 5.90 27.46
CA VAL A 309 5.61 6.80 27.81
C VAL A 309 4.56 6.07 28.65
N ASN A 310 4.24 4.82 28.31
CA ASN A 310 3.27 4.03 29.04
C ASN A 310 3.74 3.73 30.47
N GLU A 311 5.02 3.42 30.66
CA GLU A 311 5.59 3.24 32.00
C GLU A 311 5.55 4.53 32.82
N GLN A 312 5.88 5.67 32.22
CA GLN A 312 5.77 6.97 32.88
C GLN A 312 4.31 7.30 33.27
N LEU A 313 3.35 7.00 32.39
CA LEU A 313 1.93 7.20 32.67
C LEU A 313 1.45 6.33 33.83
N LYS A 314 1.87 5.05 33.89
CA LYS A 314 1.55 4.16 35.01
C LYS A 314 2.09 4.69 36.33
N GLN A 315 3.31 5.22 36.35
CA GLN A 315 3.89 5.86 37.54
C GLN A 315 3.06 7.08 37.96
N ASN A 316 2.80 8.01 37.05
CA ASN A 316 2.01 9.21 37.33
C ASN A 316 0.59 8.89 37.83
N ILE A 317 -0.07 7.86 37.27
CA ILE A 317 -1.39 7.39 37.74
C ILE A 317 -1.30 6.85 39.17
N SER A 318 -0.25 6.09 39.47
CA SER A 318 -0.05 5.51 40.81
C SER A 318 0.21 6.59 41.86
N GLU A 319 1.03 7.59 41.53
CA GLU A 319 1.26 8.77 42.37
C GLU A 319 -0.02 9.57 42.60
N ARG A 320 -0.78 9.85 41.54
CA ARG A 320 -2.06 10.58 41.66
C ARG A 320 -3.05 9.85 42.56
N LYS A 321 -3.18 8.52 42.42
CA LYS A 321 -4.05 7.72 43.28
C LYS A 321 -3.65 7.79 44.75
N LEU A 322 -2.35 7.76 45.05
CA LEU A 322 -1.86 7.88 46.42
C LEU A 322 -2.20 9.25 47.01
N VAL A 323 -1.97 10.33 46.24
CA VAL A 323 -2.31 11.69 46.66
C VAL A 323 -3.81 11.84 46.89
N GLU A 324 -4.64 11.30 46.00
CA GLU A 324 -6.09 11.37 46.08
C GLU A 324 -6.63 10.64 47.33
N GLU A 325 -6.08 9.47 47.67
CA GLU A 325 -6.47 8.73 48.89
C GLU A 325 -6.09 9.50 50.16
N VAL A 326 -4.87 10.07 50.20
CA VAL A 326 -4.43 10.92 51.33
C VAL A 326 -5.31 12.17 51.46
N LEU A 327 -5.71 12.78 50.34
CA LEU A 327 -6.60 13.93 50.35
C LEU A 327 -7.96 13.55 50.94
N ARG A 328 -8.50 12.42 50.51
CA ARG A 328 -9.79 11.90 50.98
C ARG A 328 -9.81 11.61 52.48
N GLU A 329 -8.72 11.04 53.02
CA GLU A 329 -8.59 10.84 54.47
C GLU A 329 -8.54 12.18 55.22
N LYS A 330 -7.80 13.17 54.69
CA LYS A 330 -7.74 14.51 55.29
C LYS A 330 -9.08 15.23 55.24
N GLU A 331 -9.82 15.15 54.13
CA GLU A 331 -11.16 15.72 54.00
C GLU A 331 -12.10 15.14 55.05
N LYS A 332 -12.14 13.81 55.18
CA LYS A 332 -12.97 13.15 56.21
C LYS A 332 -12.58 13.57 57.63
N LYS A 333 -11.28 13.76 57.90
CA LYS A 333 -10.81 14.25 59.20
C LYS A 333 -11.24 15.69 59.46
N LEU A 334 -11.13 16.57 58.46
CA LEU A 334 -11.57 17.96 58.56
C LEU A 334 -13.08 18.05 58.76
N GLU A 335 -13.87 17.22 58.05
CA GLU A 335 -15.31 17.16 58.21
C GLU A 335 -15.71 16.73 59.62
N ASN A 336 -15.08 15.68 60.15
CA ASN A 336 -15.29 15.25 61.54
C ASN A 336 -14.90 16.34 62.55
N GLN A 337 -13.79 17.07 62.32
CA GLN A 337 -13.37 18.18 63.16
C GLN A 337 -14.37 19.35 63.11
N ALA A 338 -14.88 19.69 61.93
CA ALA A 338 -15.89 20.72 61.75
C ALA A 338 -17.18 20.37 62.50
N GLN A 339 -17.69 19.14 62.35
CA GLN A 339 -18.86 18.65 63.08
C GLN A 339 -18.64 18.65 64.60
N HIS A 340 -17.44 18.29 65.06
CA HIS A 340 -17.12 18.34 66.49
C HIS A 340 -17.11 19.78 67.02
N LEU A 341 -16.48 20.71 66.30
CA LEU A 341 -16.48 22.14 66.65
C LEU A 341 -17.89 22.72 66.67
N GLU A 342 -18.74 22.36 65.71
CA GLU A 342 -20.13 22.79 65.67
C GLU A 342 -20.92 22.30 66.90
N LYS A 343 -20.73 21.04 67.31
CA LYS A 343 -21.33 20.49 68.54
C LYS A 343 -20.84 21.21 69.79
N VAL A 344 -19.53 21.48 69.90
CA VAL A 344 -18.94 22.21 71.03
C VAL A 344 -19.48 23.63 71.10
N ASN A 345 -19.55 24.34 69.98
CA ASN A 345 -20.10 25.69 69.92
C ASN A 345 -21.59 25.72 70.30
N SER A 346 -22.37 24.74 69.85
CA SER A 346 -23.78 24.60 70.22
C SER A 346 -23.94 24.36 71.72
N ALA A 347 -23.17 23.43 72.29
CA ALA A 347 -23.20 23.16 73.73
C ALA A 347 -22.77 24.38 74.56
N LEU A 348 -21.74 25.10 74.12
CA LEU A 348 -21.30 26.33 74.77
C LEU A 348 -22.38 27.42 74.74
N SER A 349 -23.06 27.58 73.61
CA SER A 349 -24.14 28.57 73.47
C SER A 349 -25.30 28.28 74.44
N VAL A 350 -25.69 27.01 74.58
CA VAL A 350 -26.72 26.57 75.55
C VAL A 350 -26.26 26.82 76.99
N LEU A 351 -25.00 26.54 77.31
CA LEU A 351 -24.45 26.81 78.66
C LEU A 351 -24.42 28.31 78.98
N LEU A 352 -24.10 29.16 78.00
CA LEU A 352 -24.12 30.61 78.17
C LEU A 352 -25.55 31.11 78.43
N GLU A 353 -26.52 30.63 77.67
CA GLU A 353 -27.93 30.96 77.85
C GLU A 353 -28.45 30.53 79.23
N HIS A 354 -28.13 29.30 79.65
CA HIS A 354 -28.50 28.81 80.97
C HIS A 354 -27.89 29.64 82.10
N ARG A 355 -26.60 30.02 81.98
CA ARG A 355 -25.91 30.85 82.97
C ARG A 355 -26.52 32.24 83.08
N GLU A 356 -26.92 32.84 81.97
CA GLU A 356 -27.62 34.13 81.97
C GLU A 356 -28.99 34.02 82.64
N GLU A 357 -29.73 32.96 82.38
CA GLU A 357 -31.05 32.72 82.98
C GLU A 357 -30.97 32.47 84.49
N GLU A 358 -30.01 31.65 84.94
CA GLU A 358 -29.75 31.42 86.38
C GLU A 358 -29.36 32.71 87.10
N LYS A 359 -28.48 33.52 86.48
CA LYS A 359 -28.11 34.82 87.02
C LYS A 359 -29.34 35.71 87.16
N LYS A 360 -30.21 35.76 86.15
CA LYS A 360 -31.45 36.56 86.19
C LYS A 360 -32.38 36.10 87.31
N LYS A 361 -32.60 34.80 87.47
CA LYS A 361 -33.43 34.24 88.57
C LYS A 361 -32.85 34.60 89.94
N LEU A 362 -31.53 34.57 90.11
CA LEU A 362 -30.88 34.98 91.35
C LEU A 362 -31.09 36.48 91.64
N GLU A 363 -30.93 37.34 90.62
CA GLU A 363 -31.17 38.78 90.73
C GLU A 363 -32.63 39.08 91.15
N GLU A 364 -33.62 38.40 90.55
CA GLU A 364 -35.05 38.53 90.87
C GLU A 364 -35.39 38.04 92.29
N ASN A 365 -34.79 36.93 92.72
CA ASN A 365 -34.96 36.38 94.07
C ASN A 365 -34.43 37.33 95.14
N ILE A 366 -33.23 37.91 94.93
CA ILE A 366 -32.65 38.90 95.84
C ILE A 366 -33.56 40.13 95.94
N LEU A 367 -34.05 40.65 94.81
CA LEU A 367 -34.96 41.79 94.79
C LEU A 367 -36.26 41.50 95.55
N THR A 368 -36.82 40.31 95.37
CA THR A 368 -38.04 39.88 96.03
C THR A 368 -37.84 39.78 97.54
N ASN A 369 -36.74 39.15 97.98
CA ASN A 369 -36.41 39.01 99.39
C ASN A 369 -36.18 40.37 100.04
N VAL A 370 -35.46 41.29 99.39
CA VAL A 370 -35.27 42.65 99.90
C VAL A 370 -36.60 43.40 100.02
N LYS A 371 -37.47 43.34 99.01
CA LYS A 371 -38.77 44.04 99.02
C LYS A 371 -39.78 43.46 100.01
N LYS A 372 -39.82 42.14 100.17
CA LYS A 372 -40.83 41.46 101.00
C LYS A 372 -40.37 41.24 102.44
N LEU A 373 -39.08 41.07 102.67
CA LEU A 373 -38.55 40.65 103.97
C LEU A 373 -37.71 41.70 104.67
N ILE A 374 -37.19 42.72 103.98
CA ILE A 374 -36.30 43.73 104.60
C ILE A 374 -36.99 45.10 104.63
N LEU A 375 -37.50 45.57 103.50
CA LEU A 375 -38.13 46.90 103.39
C LEU A 375 -39.32 47.11 104.34
N PRO A 376 -40.22 46.13 104.59
CA PRO A 376 -41.35 46.34 105.50
C PRO A 376 -40.92 46.62 106.94
N TYR A 377 -39.82 46.02 107.41
CA TYR A 377 -39.31 46.27 108.74
C TYR A 377 -38.59 47.63 108.84
N ILE A 378 -37.86 48.03 107.79
CA ILE A 378 -37.27 49.38 107.69
C ILE A 378 -38.39 50.44 107.75
N GLU A 379 -39.51 50.23 107.05
CA GLU A 379 -40.66 51.14 107.08
C GLU A 379 -41.40 51.17 108.42
N ARG A 380 -41.52 50.02 109.12
CA ARG A 380 -42.09 49.98 110.48
C ARG A 380 -41.21 50.74 111.48
N ILE A 381 -39.90 50.58 111.41
CA ILE A 381 -38.94 51.31 112.25
C ILE A 381 -39.06 52.82 111.98
N HIS A 382 -39.13 53.23 110.70
CA HIS A 382 -39.29 54.64 110.32
C HIS A 382 -40.58 55.29 110.85
N LYS A 383 -41.66 54.52 111.09
CA LYS A 383 -42.94 55.03 111.62
C LYS A 383 -42.97 55.17 113.15
N GLY A 384 -41.97 54.67 113.87
CA GLY A 384 -41.84 54.84 115.32
C GLY A 384 -41.23 56.20 115.73
N SER A 385 -41.39 56.58 117.00
CA SER A 385 -40.73 57.77 117.58
C SER A 385 -39.23 57.50 117.74
N LEU A 386 -38.44 57.91 116.73
CA LEU A 386 -36.99 57.74 116.71
C LEU A 386 -36.28 59.09 116.93
N ASP A 387 -35.24 59.07 117.75
CA ASP A 387 -34.33 60.20 118.00
C ASP A 387 -33.53 60.59 116.74
N GLY A 388 -33.10 61.85 116.66
CA GLY A 388 -32.66 62.54 115.45
C GLY A 388 -31.55 61.85 114.66
N ASP A 389 -30.54 61.30 115.34
CA ASP A 389 -29.42 60.62 114.67
C ASP A 389 -29.78 59.21 114.18
N ASN A 390 -30.63 58.48 114.92
CA ASN A 390 -31.13 57.17 114.50
C ASN A 390 -31.99 57.25 113.23
N LYS A 391 -32.73 58.36 113.05
CA LYS A 391 -33.50 58.61 111.83
C LYS A 391 -32.60 58.87 110.61
N LYS A 392 -31.44 59.51 110.80
CA LYS A 392 -30.44 59.70 109.74
C LYS A 392 -29.81 58.36 109.33
N TYR A 393 -29.37 57.53 110.28
CA TYR A 393 -28.81 56.20 109.98
C TYR A 393 -29.80 55.29 109.25
N LEU A 394 -31.08 55.30 109.65
CA LEU A 394 -32.13 54.55 108.94
C LEU A 394 -32.38 55.07 107.53
N GLY A 395 -32.30 56.38 107.33
CA GLY A 395 -32.35 57.01 106.00
C GLY A 395 -31.19 56.58 105.10
N ILE A 396 -29.98 56.48 105.67
CA ILE A 396 -28.78 55.98 104.97
C ILE A 396 -28.96 54.49 104.63
N ILE A 397 -29.35 53.62 105.57
CA ILE A 397 -29.59 52.20 105.31
C ILE A 397 -30.67 52.01 104.23
N LYS A 398 -31.77 52.75 104.30
CA LYS A 398 -32.82 52.70 103.26
C LYS A 398 -32.30 53.13 101.89
N SER A 399 -31.46 54.17 101.86
CA SER A 399 -30.83 54.66 100.62
C SER A 399 -29.83 53.66 100.07
N ASP A 400 -28.95 53.11 100.89
CA ASP A 400 -27.93 52.14 100.50
C ASP A 400 -28.56 50.83 100.04
N LEU A 401 -29.58 50.34 100.75
CA LEU A 401 -30.34 49.17 100.32
C LEU A 401 -31.04 49.42 98.98
N LYS A 402 -31.57 50.63 98.76
CA LYS A 402 -32.19 51.06 97.51
C LYS A 402 -31.17 51.20 96.37
N ASN A 403 -29.95 51.65 96.68
CA ASN A 403 -28.83 51.76 95.74
C ASN A 403 -28.25 50.38 95.40
N LEU A 404 -28.17 49.46 96.37
CA LEU A 404 -27.73 48.08 96.18
C LEU A 404 -28.74 47.28 95.34
N ILE A 405 -30.03 47.57 95.45
CA ILE A 405 -31.05 46.99 94.56
C ILE A 405 -31.31 47.78 93.28
N SER A 406 -30.71 48.96 93.11
CA SER A 406 -30.90 49.83 91.93
C SER A 406 -30.41 49.16 90.64
N PRO A 407 -29.22 48.52 90.58
CA PRO A 407 -28.81 47.72 89.40
C PRO A 407 -29.82 46.61 89.04
N PHE A 408 -30.46 45.99 90.03
CA PHE A 408 -31.45 44.93 89.82
C PHE A 408 -32.84 45.47 89.45
N ALA A 409 -33.25 46.62 90.00
CA ALA A 409 -34.51 47.29 89.67
C ALA A 409 -34.44 48.00 88.31
N ASN A 410 -33.28 48.53 87.94
CA ASN A 410 -33.06 49.15 86.63
C ASN A 410 -33.17 48.13 85.51
N LYS A 411 -32.73 46.87 85.71
CA LYS A 411 -32.84 45.82 84.68
C LYS A 411 -34.27 45.32 84.41
N LEU A 412 -35.17 45.39 85.39
CA LEU A 412 -36.59 45.07 85.17
C LEU A 412 -37.38 46.22 84.52
N SER A 413 -36.82 47.44 84.53
CA SER A 413 -37.40 48.62 83.86
C SER A 413 -36.64 49.02 82.58
N SER A 414 -35.45 48.48 82.34
CA SER A 414 -34.61 48.87 81.21
C SER A 414 -34.93 48.01 80.00
N LYS A 415 -36.04 48.34 79.33
CA LYS A 415 -36.06 48.21 77.87
C LYS A 415 -35.87 49.55 77.15
N TYR A 416 -35.78 50.69 77.85
CA TYR A 416 -35.71 51.99 77.17
C TYR A 416 -34.96 53.10 77.93
N PHE A 417 -33.79 53.47 77.37
CA PHE A 417 -33.05 54.76 77.38
C PHE A 417 -32.34 55.32 78.64
N ASP A 418 -31.06 55.66 78.46
CA ASP A 418 -30.11 56.29 79.41
C ASP A 418 -30.45 57.76 79.79
N LEU A 419 -31.58 57.99 80.43
CA LEU A 419 -31.95 59.32 80.97
C LEU A 419 -31.39 59.53 82.39
N THR A 420 -30.90 60.75 82.68
CA THR A 420 -30.46 61.12 84.04
C THR A 420 -31.67 61.32 84.97
N PRO A 421 -31.49 61.26 86.31
CA PRO A 421 -32.61 61.42 87.26
C PRO A 421 -33.44 62.71 87.06
N THR A 422 -32.78 63.82 86.74
CA THR A 422 -33.44 65.11 86.43
C THR A 422 -34.22 65.05 85.11
N GLU A 423 -33.69 64.35 84.11
CA GLU A 423 -34.37 64.15 82.82
C GLU A 423 -35.60 63.23 82.96
N ILE A 424 -35.56 62.21 83.84
CA ILE A 424 -36.72 61.36 84.15
C ILE A 424 -37.84 62.19 84.79
N GLN A 425 -37.51 63.02 85.77
CA GLN A 425 -38.49 63.88 86.44
C GLN A 425 -39.15 64.88 85.46
N ILE A 426 -38.35 65.45 84.56
CA ILE A 426 -38.85 66.37 83.53
C ILE A 426 -39.69 65.61 82.49
N ALA A 427 -39.28 64.41 82.07
CA ALA A 427 -40.03 63.56 81.14
C ALA A 427 -41.41 63.18 81.69
N ASP A 428 -41.52 62.89 82.99
CA ASP A 428 -42.80 62.55 83.63
C ASP A 428 -43.77 63.76 83.62
N LEU A 429 -43.28 64.96 83.93
CA LEU A 429 -44.11 66.17 83.85
C LEU A 429 -44.54 66.52 82.41
N ILE A 430 -43.69 66.23 81.42
CA ILE A 430 -44.02 66.36 79.99
C ILE A 430 -45.11 65.36 79.59
N LYS A 431 -45.04 64.13 80.10
CA LYS A 431 -46.05 63.09 79.88
C LYS A 431 -47.43 63.51 80.39
N PHE A 432 -47.50 64.27 81.50
CA PHE A 432 -48.74 64.86 82.02
C PHE A 432 -49.18 66.15 81.31
N GLY A 433 -48.56 66.49 80.18
CA GLY A 433 -49.00 67.61 79.32
C GLY A 433 -48.55 68.99 79.80
N LYS A 434 -47.66 69.09 80.78
CA LYS A 434 -47.15 70.39 81.25
C LYS A 434 -46.24 71.03 80.22
N SER A 435 -46.35 72.35 80.05
CA SER A 435 -45.48 73.16 79.19
C SER A 435 -44.13 73.45 79.86
N SER A 436 -43.11 73.87 79.08
CA SER A 436 -41.79 74.21 79.65
C SER A 436 -41.87 75.34 80.68
N LYS A 437 -42.83 76.26 80.55
CA LYS A 437 -43.05 77.36 81.51
C LYS A 437 -43.64 76.85 82.83
N GLU A 438 -44.63 75.97 82.77
CA GLU A 438 -45.23 75.38 83.97
C GLU A 438 -44.24 74.49 84.73
N ILE A 439 -43.45 73.68 84.02
CA ILE A 439 -42.42 72.83 84.63
C ILE A 439 -41.34 73.70 85.30
N ALA A 440 -40.95 74.80 84.66
CA ALA A 440 -39.97 75.74 85.21
C ALA A 440 -40.46 76.37 86.53
N SER A 441 -41.72 76.77 86.58
CA SER A 441 -42.35 77.28 87.81
C SER A 441 -42.47 76.22 88.91
N LEU A 442 -42.81 74.97 88.55
CA LEU A 442 -42.93 73.84 89.49
C LEU A 442 -41.60 73.43 90.12
N LEU A 443 -40.51 73.51 89.35
CA LEU A 443 -39.17 73.10 89.79
C LEU A 443 -38.29 74.29 90.23
N ASN A 444 -38.83 75.50 90.21
CA ASN A 444 -38.14 76.75 90.56
C ASN A 444 -36.82 76.96 89.79
N VAL A 445 -36.84 76.69 88.47
CA VAL A 445 -35.72 76.85 87.54
C VAL A 445 -36.11 77.70 86.34
N SER A 446 -35.15 78.12 85.53
CA SER A 446 -35.45 78.90 84.32
C SER A 446 -36.12 78.05 83.24
N SER A 447 -37.02 78.66 82.44
CA SER A 447 -37.66 77.95 81.32
C SER A 447 -36.68 77.47 80.24
N ASN A 448 -35.51 78.12 80.16
CA ASN A 448 -34.42 77.73 79.27
C ASN A 448 -33.74 76.43 79.73
N ALA A 449 -33.57 76.23 81.04
CA ALA A 449 -33.04 74.97 81.58
C ALA A 449 -33.97 73.78 81.27
N ILE A 450 -35.29 73.97 81.38
CA ILE A 450 -36.27 72.94 81.00
C ILE A 450 -36.24 72.66 79.49
N SER A 451 -36.07 73.70 78.67
CA SER A 451 -35.97 73.55 77.21
C SER A 451 -34.70 72.80 76.81
N PHE A 452 -33.58 73.04 77.51
CA PHE A 452 -32.33 72.29 77.36
C PHE A 452 -32.52 70.81 77.71
N HIS A 453 -33.09 70.50 78.88
CA HIS A 453 -33.38 69.11 79.26
C HIS A 453 -34.37 68.43 78.30
N ARG A 454 -35.39 69.13 77.79
CA ARG A 454 -36.27 68.62 76.72
C ARG A 454 -35.51 68.26 75.45
N GLY A 455 -34.51 69.06 75.08
CA GLY A 455 -33.61 68.78 73.95
C GLY A 455 -32.78 67.52 74.18
N ASN A 456 -32.18 67.39 75.36
CA ASN A 456 -31.38 66.21 75.73
C ASN A 456 -32.23 64.93 75.77
N ILE A 457 -33.44 65.00 76.33
CA ILE A 457 -34.39 63.88 76.32
C ILE A 457 -34.71 63.49 74.88
N ARG A 458 -34.99 64.44 73.98
CA ARG A 458 -35.22 64.14 72.56
C ARG A 458 -34.02 63.48 71.89
N ASN A 459 -32.80 63.93 72.19
CA ASN A 459 -31.58 63.35 71.65
C ASN A 459 -31.42 61.89 72.08
N LYS A 460 -31.54 61.65 73.38
CA LYS A 460 -31.37 60.32 74.00
C LYS A 460 -32.47 59.32 73.59
N LEU A 461 -33.66 59.81 73.25
CA LEU A 461 -34.76 59.00 72.69
C LEU A 461 -34.68 58.83 71.16
N GLY A 462 -33.64 59.33 70.49
CA GLY A 462 -33.49 59.21 69.02
C GLY A 462 -34.51 60.00 68.20
N LEU A 463 -35.04 61.08 68.79
CA LEU A 463 -36.05 61.98 68.20
C LEU A 463 -35.45 63.29 67.68
N LEU A 464 -34.12 63.43 67.67
CA LEU A 464 -33.47 64.58 67.05
C LEU A 464 -33.88 64.65 65.58
N ASN A 465 -34.29 65.84 65.11
CA ASN A 465 -34.75 66.11 63.73
C ASN A 465 -36.02 65.38 63.25
N LYS A 466 -36.74 64.67 64.13
CA LYS A 466 -38.05 64.07 63.81
C LYS A 466 -39.20 65.00 64.22
N LYS A 467 -40.20 65.21 63.34
CA LYS A 467 -41.43 65.98 63.64
C LYS A 467 -42.42 65.22 64.55
N ILE A 468 -41.92 64.61 65.62
CA ILE A 468 -42.71 63.84 66.60
C ILE A 468 -42.86 64.67 67.88
N ASN A 469 -44.07 64.77 68.42
CA ASN A 469 -44.34 65.43 69.70
C ASN A 469 -43.77 64.59 70.85
N LEU A 470 -42.90 65.20 71.67
CA LEU A 470 -42.21 64.50 72.76
C LEU A 470 -43.19 63.97 73.82
N GLY A 471 -44.25 64.70 74.16
CA GLY A 471 -45.23 64.27 75.16
C GLY A 471 -46.06 63.08 74.70
N SER A 472 -46.54 63.11 73.45
CA SER A 472 -47.27 61.98 72.86
C SER A 472 -46.41 60.72 72.75
N TYR A 473 -45.13 60.88 72.39
CA TYR A 473 -44.17 59.77 72.34
C TYR A 473 -43.94 59.16 73.74
N LEU A 474 -43.71 60.00 74.75
CA LEU A 474 -43.53 59.54 76.13
C LEU A 474 -44.77 58.84 76.70
N GLN A 475 -45.99 59.27 76.33
CA GLN A 475 -47.23 58.56 76.70
C GLN A 475 -47.30 57.17 76.05
N SER A 476 -46.90 57.05 74.78
CA SER A 476 -46.91 55.77 74.04
C SER A 476 -45.94 54.72 74.60
N LEU A 477 -44.84 55.15 75.23
CA LEU A 477 -43.85 54.25 75.86
C LEU A 477 -44.33 53.63 77.19
N SER A 478 -45.50 54.03 77.70
CA SER A 478 -46.07 53.52 78.96
C SER A 478 -47.30 52.64 78.79
N ARG A 479 -47.58 52.18 77.56
CA ARG A 479 -48.60 51.18 77.28
C ARG A 479 -48.01 49.78 77.19
#